data_AF-A0A1D6HR04-F1
#
_entry.id   AF-A0A1D6HR04-F1
#
_cell.length_a   1.000
_cell.length_b   1.000
_cell.length_c   1.000
_cell.angle_alpha   90.00
_cell.angle_beta   90.00
_cell.angle_gamma   90.00
#
_symmetry.space_group_name_H-M   'P 1'
#
loop_
_entity.id
_entity.type
_entity.pdbx_description
1 polymer ?
#
loop_
_entity_poly.entity_id
_entity_poly.type
_entity_poly.pdbx_seq_one_letter_code
_entity_poly.pdbx_strand_id
1 'polypeptide(L)'
;MLLLELGIEICIRNHLLATSGYHTLYEWYRSMESEHFPDPTGLRARLEQWTLGLYPACIKYLMAAFDVPEVMAVTRINICKNGMMSLSRSVLIMYYTSVFIYFWIFSTPVVSLIFGSYLYICINWFHIHFDEAFSSLRIANYKSFTRFHVKKDGDLEIFTLAVDKVPKDWKLDPRWESEGRGPHQLSHDRKHPSKWRSASSTDPVRSVRVVDHFTIERTRTPDMEPSS
;
A
#
# COMPACT_ATOMS: atom_id res chain seq x y z
N MET A 1 -7.75 -9.29 16.74
CA MET A 1 -7.26 -9.87 18.02
C MET A 1 -8.02 -11.13 18.43
N LEU A 2 -9.35 -11.09 18.66
CA LEU A 2 -10.11 -12.26 19.13
C LEU A 2 -10.04 -13.48 18.19
N LEU A 3 -10.12 -13.28 16.87
CA LEU A 3 -9.94 -14.34 15.87
C LEU A 3 -8.52 -14.95 15.87
N LEU A 4 -7.49 -14.13 16.09
CA LEU A 4 -6.10 -14.60 16.16
C LEU A 4 -5.89 -15.47 17.41
N GLU A 5 -6.40 -15.01 18.56
CA GLU A 5 -6.39 -15.77 19.81
C GLU A 5 -7.14 -17.11 19.67
N LEU A 6 -8.30 -17.11 19.00
CA LEU A 6 -9.05 -18.34 18.72
C LEU A 6 -8.26 -19.29 17.80
N GLY A 7 -7.62 -18.76 16.75
CA GLY A 7 -6.78 -19.55 15.85
C GLY A 7 -5.60 -20.20 16.58
N ILE A 8 -4.93 -19.44 17.46
CA ILE A 8 -3.85 -19.96 18.31
C ILE A 8 -4.38 -21.05 19.25
N GLU A 9 -5.54 -20.85 19.87
CA GLU A 9 -6.14 -21.86 20.75
C GLU A 9 -6.49 -23.15 20.00
N ILE A 10 -7.02 -23.05 18.77
CA ILE A 10 -7.28 -24.22 17.93
C ILE A 10 -5.97 -24.95 17.60
N CYS A 11 -4.91 -24.23 17.25
CA CYS A 11 -3.59 -24.82 16.99
C CYS A 11 -2.99 -25.51 18.23
N ILE A 12 -3.15 -24.91 19.42
CA ILE A 12 -2.72 -25.53 20.70
C ILE A 12 -3.52 -26.80 20.96
N ARG A 13 -4.85 -26.78 20.78
CA ARG A 13 -5.71 -27.97 20.98
C ARG A 13 -5.39 -29.11 20.02
N ASN A 14 -4.99 -28.79 18.80
CA ASN A 14 -4.60 -29.78 17.78
C ASN A 14 -3.13 -30.21 17.89
N HIS A 15 -2.42 -29.84 18.97
CA HIS A 15 -1.00 -30.15 19.18
C HIS A 15 -0.06 -29.66 18.06
N LEU A 16 -0.45 -28.60 17.35
CA LEU A 16 0.37 -27.97 16.31
C LEU A 16 1.34 -26.92 16.88
N LEU A 17 1.02 -26.37 18.05
CA LEU A 17 1.82 -25.35 18.75
C LEU A 17 1.92 -25.68 20.25
N ALA A 18 2.96 -25.18 20.90
CA ALA A 18 3.28 -25.33 22.32
C ALA A 18 3.55 -26.78 22.77
N THR A 19 4.28 -27.55 21.97
CA THR A 19 4.56 -28.97 22.26
C THR A 19 5.83 -29.20 23.08
N SER A 20 6.92 -28.47 22.83
CA SER A 20 8.20 -28.68 23.54
C SER A 20 8.86 -27.42 24.15
N GLY A 21 8.27 -26.23 24.02
CA GLY A 21 8.70 -25.01 24.71
C GLY A 21 9.09 -23.86 23.78
N TYR A 22 9.96 -22.95 24.21
CA TYR A 22 10.32 -21.74 23.44
C TYR A 22 11.28 -21.99 22.26
N HIS A 23 11.73 -23.23 22.03
CA HIS A 23 12.79 -23.57 21.09
C HIS A 23 12.47 -24.81 20.24
N THR A 24 11.20 -25.05 19.95
CA THR A 24 10.75 -26.28 19.27
C THR A 24 11.37 -26.43 17.87
N LEU A 25 11.50 -25.34 17.10
CA LEU A 25 12.16 -25.40 15.78
C LEU A 25 13.65 -25.70 15.89
N TYR A 26 14.32 -25.21 16.95
CA TYR A 26 15.72 -25.52 17.17
C TYR A 26 15.94 -26.99 17.53
N GLU A 27 15.05 -27.56 18.35
CA GLU A 27 15.06 -29.00 18.67
C GLU A 27 14.78 -29.85 17.42
N TRP A 28 13.78 -29.46 16.62
CA TRP A 28 13.51 -30.10 15.34
C TRP A 28 14.70 -30.00 14.38
N TYR A 29 15.32 -28.82 14.27
CA TYR A 29 16.51 -28.59 13.46
C TYR A 29 17.64 -29.52 13.89
N ARG A 30 17.92 -29.62 15.20
CA ARG A 30 18.96 -30.52 15.74
C ARG A 30 18.66 -31.98 15.48
N SER A 31 17.39 -32.39 15.59
CA SER A 31 16.96 -33.75 15.25
C SER A 31 17.23 -34.06 13.77
N MET A 32 16.73 -33.21 12.86
CA MET A 32 16.93 -33.35 11.42
C MET A 32 18.41 -33.30 11.01
N GLU A 33 19.17 -32.40 11.63
CA GLU A 33 20.60 -32.25 11.42
C GLU A 33 21.37 -33.52 11.81
N SER A 34 20.97 -34.18 12.91
CA SER A 34 21.60 -35.43 13.36
C SER A 34 21.26 -36.63 12.48
N GLU A 35 20.06 -36.69 11.93
CA GLU A 35 19.57 -37.79 11.11
C GLU A 35 20.13 -37.74 9.68
N HIS A 36 20.11 -36.54 9.06
CA HIS A 36 20.50 -36.37 7.66
C HIS A 36 21.97 -36.03 7.46
N PHE A 37 22.62 -35.45 8.48
CA PHE A 37 24.01 -35.00 8.40
C PHE A 37 24.80 -35.44 9.64
N PRO A 38 25.05 -36.74 9.82
CA PRO A 38 25.94 -37.20 10.88
C PRO A 38 27.34 -36.59 10.69
N ASP A 39 28.00 -36.21 11.79
CA ASP A 39 29.31 -35.54 11.78
C ASP A 39 30.43 -36.54 12.14
N PRO A 40 30.95 -37.33 11.19
CA PRO A 40 31.94 -38.36 11.46
C PRO A 40 33.31 -37.80 11.88
N THR A 41 33.60 -36.53 11.56
CA THR A 41 34.87 -35.85 11.86
C THR A 41 34.81 -34.95 13.09
N GLY A 42 33.63 -34.82 13.72
CA GLY A 42 33.42 -33.97 14.89
C GLY A 42 33.65 -32.48 14.63
N LEU A 43 33.49 -32.04 13.37
CA LEU A 43 33.72 -30.64 12.96
C LEU A 43 32.81 -29.67 13.71
N ARG A 44 31.54 -30.03 13.96
CA ARG A 44 30.57 -29.21 14.70
C ARG A 44 30.98 -29.03 16.15
N ALA A 45 31.40 -30.11 16.82
CA ALA A 45 31.88 -30.03 18.20
C ALA A 45 33.14 -29.16 18.31
N ARG A 46 34.04 -29.24 17.33
CA ARG A 46 35.22 -28.37 17.26
C ARG A 46 34.87 -26.91 17.01
N LEU A 47 33.90 -26.64 16.13
CA LEU A 47 33.36 -25.30 15.88
C LEU A 47 32.66 -24.71 17.10
N GLU A 48 31.87 -25.51 17.81
CA GLU A 48 31.23 -25.12 19.07
C GLU A 48 32.27 -24.75 20.12
N GLN A 49 33.32 -25.57 20.28
CA GLN A 49 34.43 -25.30 21.19
C GLN A 49 35.19 -24.01 20.79
N TRP A 50 35.50 -23.84 19.49
CA TRP A 50 36.21 -22.67 18.97
C TRP A 50 35.41 -21.38 19.10
N THR A 51 34.09 -21.47 18.97
CA THR A 51 33.18 -20.32 19.09
C THR A 51 32.69 -20.12 20.52
N LEU A 52 33.21 -20.86 21.50
CA LEU A 52 32.78 -20.81 22.90
C LEU A 52 31.27 -21.00 23.07
N GLY A 53 30.64 -21.82 22.23
CA GLY A 53 29.19 -22.03 22.23
C GLY A 53 28.36 -20.90 21.61
N LEU A 54 28.98 -19.86 21.05
CA LEU A 54 28.28 -18.75 20.41
C LEU A 54 27.53 -19.19 19.14
N TYR A 55 28.13 -20.05 18.33
CA TYR A 55 27.51 -20.57 17.11
C TYR A 55 26.14 -21.24 17.35
N PRO A 56 26.02 -22.27 18.22
CA PRO A 56 24.73 -22.90 18.47
C PRO A 56 23.76 -21.96 19.19
N ALA A 57 24.24 -21.05 20.04
CA ALA A 57 23.40 -20.06 20.71
C ALA A 57 22.78 -19.07 19.70
N CYS A 58 23.57 -18.54 18.76
CA CYS A 58 23.09 -17.64 17.72
C CYS A 58 22.02 -18.30 16.85
N ILE A 59 22.24 -19.54 16.41
CA ILE A 59 21.25 -20.30 15.63
C ILE A 59 19.97 -20.51 16.45
N LYS A 60 20.09 -20.91 17.72
CA LYS A 60 18.96 -21.14 18.62
C LYS A 60 18.09 -19.90 18.80
N TYR A 61 18.69 -18.74 19.06
CA TYR A 61 17.94 -17.50 19.24
C TYR A 61 17.38 -16.95 17.93
N LEU A 62 18.11 -17.13 16.82
CA LEU A 62 17.62 -16.73 15.50
C LEU A 62 16.40 -17.56 15.08
N MET A 63 16.44 -18.89 15.27
CA MET A 63 15.29 -19.77 15.01
C MET A 63 14.11 -19.43 15.92
N ALA A 64 14.35 -19.18 17.21
CA ALA A 64 13.30 -18.74 18.14
C ALA A 64 12.62 -17.42 17.73
N ALA A 65 13.35 -16.52 17.03
CA ALA A 65 12.77 -15.29 16.51
C ALA A 65 11.82 -15.52 15.32
N PHE A 66 12.00 -16.61 14.56
CA PHE A 66 11.08 -17.00 13.48
C PHE A 66 9.90 -17.86 13.98
N ASP A 67 10.02 -18.46 15.16
CA ASP A 67 8.97 -19.20 15.89
C ASP A 67 7.97 -18.29 16.62
N VAL A 68 7.57 -17.18 15.99
CA VAL A 68 6.63 -16.21 16.56
C VAL A 68 5.34 -16.87 17.08
N PRO A 69 4.67 -17.77 16.34
CA PRO A 69 3.44 -18.42 16.81
C PRO A 69 3.66 -19.33 18.02
N GLU A 70 4.82 -20.01 18.09
CA GLU A 70 5.17 -20.90 19.20
C GLU A 70 5.43 -20.10 20.47
N VAL A 71 6.22 -19.02 20.36
CA VAL A 71 6.48 -18.10 21.46
C VAL A 71 5.17 -17.50 21.97
N MET A 72 4.25 -17.12 21.08
CA MET A 72 2.92 -16.64 21.47
C MET A 72 2.12 -17.71 22.23
N ALA A 73 2.09 -18.95 21.74
CA ALA A 73 1.36 -20.04 22.35
C ALA A 73 1.90 -20.43 23.74
N VAL A 74 3.22 -20.60 23.88
CA VAL A 74 3.88 -20.95 25.15
C VAL A 74 3.75 -19.84 26.18
N THR A 75 3.94 -18.58 25.76
CA THR A 75 3.76 -17.42 26.66
C THR A 75 2.33 -17.33 27.14
N ARG A 76 1.35 -17.55 26.26
CA ARG A 76 -0.09 -17.57 26.61
C ARG A 76 -0.42 -18.65 27.63
N ILE A 77 0.08 -19.88 27.45
CA ILE A 77 -0.15 -20.98 28.42
C ILE A 77 0.42 -20.60 29.79
N ASN A 78 1.61 -20.00 29.83
CA ASN A 78 2.20 -19.53 31.08
C ASN A 78 1.38 -18.41 31.73
N ILE A 79 0.87 -17.46 30.94
CA ILE A 79 -0.03 -16.41 31.41
C ILE A 79 -1.32 -17.00 31.99
N CYS A 80 -1.91 -18.01 31.33
CA CYS A 80 -3.13 -18.65 31.81
C CYS A 80 -2.92 -19.44 33.11
N LYS A 81 -1.74 -20.04 33.31
CA LYS A 81 -1.42 -20.84 34.51
C LYS A 81 -0.99 -19.99 35.70
N ASN A 82 -0.10 -19.03 35.48
CA ASN A 82 0.61 -18.32 36.56
C ASN A 82 0.20 -16.84 36.68
N GLY A 83 -0.63 -16.35 35.76
CA GLY A 83 -1.03 -14.94 35.67
C GLY A 83 0.01 -14.06 35.00
N MET A 84 -0.43 -12.95 34.39
CA MET A 84 0.47 -12.03 33.68
C MET A 84 1.56 -11.40 34.55
N MET A 85 1.31 -11.25 35.86
CA MET A 85 2.26 -10.64 36.79
C MET A 85 3.46 -11.53 37.11
N SER A 86 3.42 -12.82 36.78
CA SER A 86 4.55 -13.73 36.99
C SER A 86 5.63 -13.61 35.90
N LEU A 87 5.34 -12.92 34.79
CA LEU A 87 6.27 -12.78 33.67
C LEU A 87 7.16 -11.55 33.83
N SER A 88 8.42 -11.66 33.38
CA SER A 88 9.31 -10.51 33.32
C SER A 88 8.82 -9.48 32.31
N ARG A 89 9.12 -8.20 32.57
CA ARG A 89 8.71 -7.09 31.68
C ARG A 89 9.25 -7.23 30.26
N SER A 90 10.46 -7.78 30.10
CA SER A 90 11.06 -8.01 28.78
C SER A 90 10.30 -9.07 27.99
N VAL A 91 9.91 -10.18 28.63
CA VAL A 91 9.12 -11.24 27.97
C VAL A 91 7.75 -10.72 27.56
N LEU A 92 7.13 -9.89 28.39
CA LEU A 92 5.85 -9.27 28.10
C LEU A 92 5.93 -8.30 26.90
N ILE A 93 6.98 -7.49 26.80
CA ILE A 93 7.23 -6.63 25.62
C ILE A 93 7.47 -7.47 24.36
N MET A 94 8.28 -8.53 24.45
CA MET A 94 8.52 -9.43 23.33
C MET A 94 7.23 -10.08 22.85
N TYR A 95 6.37 -10.52 23.77
CA TYR A 95 5.05 -11.08 23.48
C TYR A 95 4.13 -10.09 22.76
N TYR A 96 3.98 -8.86 23.26
CA TYR A 96 3.12 -7.87 22.59
C TYR A 96 3.66 -7.46 21.22
N THR A 97 4.97 -7.31 21.08
CA THR A 97 5.61 -6.98 19.81
C THR A 97 5.39 -8.10 18.79
N SER A 98 5.55 -9.37 19.20
CA SER A 98 5.37 -10.52 18.33
C SER A 98 3.91 -10.69 17.89
N VAL A 99 2.95 -10.53 18.82
CA VAL A 99 1.51 -10.51 18.53
C VAL A 99 1.16 -9.41 17.53
N PHE A 100 1.69 -8.20 17.73
CA PHE A 100 1.42 -7.06 16.87
C PHE A 100 1.91 -7.29 15.44
N ILE A 101 3.17 -7.73 15.27
CA ILE A 101 3.75 -7.99 13.95
C ILE A 101 2.97 -9.10 13.23
N TYR A 102 2.65 -10.19 13.94
CA TYR A 102 1.89 -11.30 13.35
C TYR A 102 0.48 -10.88 12.96
N PHE A 103 -0.22 -10.15 13.83
CA PHE A 103 -1.54 -9.60 13.52
C PHE A 103 -1.49 -8.65 12.32
N TRP A 104 -0.49 -7.78 12.23
CA TRP A 104 -0.34 -6.84 11.13
C TRP A 104 -0.17 -7.56 9.78
N ILE A 105 0.74 -8.54 9.73
CA ILE A 105 1.02 -9.33 8.52
C ILE A 105 -0.23 -10.08 8.05
N PHE A 106 -0.99 -10.68 8.97
CA PHE A 106 -2.20 -11.44 8.63
C PHE A 106 -3.41 -10.53 8.34
N SER A 107 -3.57 -9.43 9.07
CA SER A 107 -4.71 -8.52 8.92
C SER A 107 -4.67 -7.73 7.62
N THR A 108 -3.47 -7.37 7.14
CA THR A 108 -3.32 -6.57 5.91
C THR A 108 -3.99 -7.23 4.68
N PRO A 109 -3.70 -8.50 4.33
CA PRO A 109 -4.36 -9.16 3.19
C PRO A 109 -5.85 -9.43 3.42
N VAL A 110 -6.26 -9.70 4.66
CA VAL A 110 -7.68 -9.95 4.97
C VAL A 110 -8.50 -8.68 4.78
N VAL A 111 -8.04 -7.57 5.35
CA VAL A 111 -8.72 -6.27 5.23
C VAL A 111 -8.70 -5.79 3.78
N SER A 112 -7.58 -5.96 3.06
CA SER A 112 -7.51 -5.58 1.65
C SER A 112 -8.44 -6.43 0.77
N LEU A 113 -8.63 -7.72 1.07
CA LEU A 113 -9.56 -8.59 0.36
C LEU A 113 -11.02 -8.22 0.66
N ILE A 114 -11.35 -7.91 1.91
CA ILE A 114 -12.70 -7.45 2.27
C ILE A 114 -13.00 -6.13 1.57
N PHE A 115 -12.08 -5.17 1.62
CA PHE A 115 -12.27 -3.87 0.98
C PHE A 115 -12.29 -3.98 -0.55
N GLY A 116 -11.42 -4.80 -1.13
CA GLY A 116 -11.40 -5.07 -2.57
C GLY A 116 -12.68 -5.77 -3.05
N SER A 117 -13.20 -6.75 -2.30
CA SER A 117 -14.44 -7.42 -2.64
C SER A 117 -15.67 -6.51 -2.47
N TYR A 118 -15.69 -5.68 -1.44
CA TYR A 118 -16.69 -4.61 -1.27
C TYR A 118 -16.73 -3.70 -2.50
N LEU A 119 -15.59 -3.12 -2.89
CA LEU A 119 -15.51 -2.25 -4.06
C LEU A 119 -15.90 -2.99 -5.34
N TYR A 120 -15.47 -4.25 -5.50
CA TYR A 120 -15.84 -5.08 -6.66
C TYR A 120 -17.36 -5.26 -6.78
N ILE A 121 -18.06 -5.54 -5.67
CA ILE A 121 -19.51 -5.70 -5.66
C ILE A 121 -20.21 -4.36 -5.95
N CYS A 122 -19.74 -3.27 -5.32
CA CYS A 122 -20.30 -1.93 -5.55
C CYS A 122 -20.25 -1.51 -7.02
N ILE A 123 -19.13 -1.76 -7.71
CA ILE A 123 -18.95 -1.38 -9.11
C ILE A 123 -19.77 -2.27 -10.05
N ASN A 124 -19.69 -3.60 -9.88
CA ASN A 124 -20.26 -4.54 -10.85
C ASN A 124 -21.76 -4.75 -10.69
N TRP A 125 -22.28 -4.66 -9.46
CA TRP A 125 -23.69 -4.97 -9.18
C TRP A 125 -24.54 -3.72 -8.94
N PHE A 126 -24.03 -2.79 -8.15
CA PHE A 126 -24.78 -1.60 -7.76
C PHE A 126 -24.50 -0.40 -8.65
N HIS A 127 -23.38 -0.39 -9.38
CA HIS A 127 -22.91 0.76 -10.16
C HIS A 127 -22.79 2.03 -9.30
N ILE A 128 -22.32 1.89 -8.05
CA ILE A 128 -22.10 2.98 -7.09
C ILE A 128 -20.59 3.04 -6.73
N HIS A 129 -20.08 4.22 -6.35
CA HIS A 129 -18.68 4.46 -5.93
C HIS A 129 -17.61 4.26 -7.04
N PHE A 130 -17.91 4.63 -8.29
CA PHE A 130 -16.90 4.60 -9.36
C PHE A 130 -15.68 5.48 -9.02
N ASP A 131 -15.89 6.71 -8.54
CA ASP A 131 -14.79 7.65 -8.29
C ASP A 131 -13.83 7.19 -7.18
N GLU A 132 -14.36 6.60 -6.10
CA GLU A 132 -13.56 6.06 -4.98
C GLU A 132 -12.80 4.78 -5.38
N ALA A 133 -13.38 3.95 -6.24
CA ALA A 133 -12.68 2.80 -6.78
C ALA A 133 -11.53 3.23 -7.72
N PHE A 134 -11.77 4.24 -8.57
CA PHE A 134 -10.78 4.75 -9.52
C PHE A 134 -9.67 5.58 -8.87
N SER A 135 -9.87 6.16 -7.68
CA SER A 135 -8.79 6.90 -6.99
C SER A 135 -7.59 6.02 -6.65
N SER A 136 -7.79 4.70 -6.51
CA SER A 136 -6.70 3.72 -6.33
C SER A 136 -6.19 3.10 -7.64
N LEU A 137 -6.99 3.11 -8.72
CA LEU A 137 -6.61 2.59 -10.03
C LEU A 137 -6.00 3.68 -10.92
N ARG A 138 -4.67 3.64 -11.05
CA ARG A 138 -3.94 4.56 -11.95
C ARG A 138 -4.15 4.20 -13.43
N ILE A 139 -5.02 4.94 -14.12
CA ILE A 139 -5.12 4.88 -15.59
C ILE A 139 -4.10 5.84 -16.21
N ALA A 140 -2.91 5.34 -16.55
CA ALA A 140 -1.82 6.18 -17.09
C ALA A 140 -2.12 6.82 -18.46
N ASN A 141 -3.07 6.24 -19.21
CA ASN A 141 -3.37 6.65 -20.58
C ASN A 141 -4.46 7.73 -20.68
N TYR A 142 -5.28 7.91 -19.65
CA TYR A 142 -6.37 8.88 -19.63
C TYR A 142 -6.00 10.06 -18.73
N LYS A 143 -6.14 11.29 -19.23
CA LYS A 143 -5.96 12.50 -18.42
C LYS A 143 -7.05 13.52 -18.73
N SER A 144 -7.60 14.11 -17.68
CA SER A 144 -8.55 15.22 -17.76
C SER A 144 -8.02 16.45 -17.03
N PHE A 145 -8.46 17.63 -17.46
CA PHE A 145 -8.22 18.90 -16.78
C PHE A 145 -9.49 19.75 -16.84
N THR A 146 -9.81 20.41 -15.72
CA THR A 146 -10.98 21.27 -15.61
C THR A 146 -10.56 22.73 -15.75
N ARG A 147 -11.15 23.42 -16.72
CA ARG A 147 -10.91 24.84 -16.99
C ARG A 147 -12.13 25.65 -16.55
N PHE A 148 -11.86 26.67 -15.75
CA PHE A 148 -12.83 27.67 -15.31
C PHE A 148 -12.72 28.90 -16.20
N HIS A 149 -13.86 29.41 -16.65
CA HIS A 149 -13.97 30.63 -17.45
C HIS A 149 -15.02 31.55 -16.83
N VAL A 150 -14.56 32.66 -16.27
CA VAL A 150 -15.46 33.71 -15.74
C VAL A 150 -15.87 34.59 -16.91
N LYS A 151 -17.16 34.57 -17.24
CA LYS A 151 -17.73 35.43 -18.27
C LYS A 151 -17.87 36.87 -17.77
N LYS A 152 -18.05 37.80 -18.71
CA LYS A 152 -18.23 39.24 -18.42
C LYS A 152 -19.53 39.56 -17.67
N ASP A 153 -20.55 38.72 -17.82
CA ASP A 153 -21.82 38.77 -17.07
C ASP A 153 -21.65 38.34 -15.59
N GLY A 154 -20.54 37.69 -15.26
CA GLY A 154 -20.23 37.17 -13.93
C GLY A 154 -20.59 35.70 -13.75
N ASP A 155 -21.09 35.02 -14.78
CA ASP A 155 -21.34 33.58 -14.76
C ASP A 155 -20.02 32.80 -14.88
N LEU A 156 -19.96 31.64 -14.23
CA LEU A 156 -18.79 30.77 -14.24
C LEU A 156 -19.06 29.56 -15.14
N GLU A 157 -18.42 29.53 -16.30
CA GLU A 157 -18.39 28.34 -17.15
C GLU A 157 -17.28 27.39 -16.72
N ILE A 158 -17.61 26.11 -16.65
CA ILE A 158 -16.70 25.05 -16.25
C ILE A 158 -16.64 24.02 -17.37
N PHE A 159 -15.45 23.79 -17.91
CA PHE A 159 -15.19 22.82 -18.96
C PHE A 159 -14.26 21.72 -18.43
N THR A 160 -14.69 20.47 -18.50
CA THR A 160 -13.79 19.33 -18.26
C THR A 160 -13.31 18.78 -19.59
N LEU A 161 -12.04 19.01 -19.88
CA LEU A 161 -11.36 18.59 -21.10
C LEU A 161 -10.60 17.30 -20.82
N ALA A 162 -10.74 16.28 -21.66
CA ALA A 162 -10.03 15.03 -21.49
C ALA A 162 -9.37 14.50 -22.76
N VAL A 163 -8.32 13.71 -22.58
CA VAL A 163 -7.56 13.01 -23.61
C VAL A 163 -7.54 11.52 -23.25
N ASP A 164 -8.09 10.68 -24.12
CA ASP A 164 -8.21 9.23 -23.85
C ASP A 164 -6.89 8.48 -23.90
N LYS A 165 -5.96 8.98 -24.74
CA LYS A 165 -4.66 8.36 -24.96
C LYS A 165 -3.57 9.41 -24.94
N VAL A 166 -2.90 9.50 -23.80
CA VAL A 166 -1.78 10.41 -23.58
C VAL A 166 -0.52 9.87 -24.27
N PRO A 167 0.17 10.68 -25.10
CA PRO A 167 1.45 10.32 -25.68
C PRO A 167 2.51 10.05 -24.60
N LYS A 168 3.30 9.00 -24.77
CA LYS A 168 4.47 8.72 -23.93
C LYS A 168 5.72 9.42 -24.46
N ASP A 169 5.84 9.49 -25.79
CA ASP A 169 6.99 10.09 -26.46
C ASP A 169 6.65 11.50 -26.97
N TRP A 170 7.49 12.46 -26.59
CA TRP A 170 7.34 13.86 -26.94
C TRP A 170 8.54 14.33 -27.75
N LYS A 171 8.27 15.10 -28.80
CA LYS A 171 9.30 15.77 -29.62
C LYS A 171 9.03 17.28 -29.66
N LEU A 172 10.10 18.06 -29.81
CA LEU A 172 9.98 19.50 -29.99
C LEU A 172 9.18 19.78 -31.27
N ASP A 173 8.21 20.69 -31.21
CA ASP A 173 7.47 21.10 -32.41
C ASP A 173 8.32 22.07 -33.25
N PRO A 174 8.72 21.71 -34.48
CA PRO A 174 9.52 22.59 -35.33
C PRO A 174 8.81 23.91 -35.63
N ARG A 175 7.47 23.92 -35.61
CA ARG A 175 6.68 25.14 -35.84
C ARG A 175 6.81 26.13 -34.69
N TRP A 176 6.80 25.63 -33.45
CA TRP A 176 7.04 26.44 -32.27
C TRP A 176 8.45 27.02 -32.25
N GLU A 177 9.44 26.25 -32.70
CA GLU A 177 10.84 26.68 -32.78
C GLU A 177 11.08 27.70 -33.90
N SER A 178 10.37 27.57 -35.03
CA SER A 178 10.45 28.49 -36.16
C SER A 178 9.81 29.87 -35.88
N GLU A 179 8.98 29.98 -34.85
CA GLU A 179 8.43 31.27 -34.44
C GLU A 179 9.52 32.11 -33.75
N GLY A 180 9.80 33.29 -34.33
CA GLY A 180 10.76 34.23 -33.77
C GLY A 180 10.39 34.59 -32.33
N ARG A 181 11.37 34.55 -31.41
CA ARG A 181 11.16 34.91 -30.01
C ARG A 181 11.09 36.43 -29.88
N GLY A 182 9.88 36.98 -29.83
CA GLY A 182 9.68 38.35 -29.39
C GLY A 182 10.02 38.51 -27.90
N PRO A 183 10.54 39.67 -27.46
CA PRO A 183 10.68 39.94 -26.03
C PRO A 183 9.30 39.90 -25.36
N HIS A 184 9.17 39.15 -24.26
CA HIS A 184 7.97 39.05 -23.42
C HIS A 184 6.71 38.39 -24.03
N GLN A 185 6.81 37.66 -25.15
CA GLN A 185 5.64 36.96 -25.70
C GLN A 185 5.31 35.68 -24.91
N LEU A 186 4.14 35.64 -24.29
CA LEU A 186 3.62 34.47 -23.56
C LEU A 186 3.27 33.35 -24.53
N SER A 187 3.40 32.09 -24.09
CA SER A 187 3.17 30.93 -24.96
C SER A 187 1.76 30.87 -25.52
N HIS A 188 0.74 31.36 -24.82
CA HIS A 188 -0.65 31.30 -25.28
C HIS A 188 -1.00 32.33 -26.37
N ASP A 189 -0.18 33.38 -26.53
CA ASP A 189 -0.34 34.42 -27.57
C ASP A 189 0.35 34.04 -28.89
N ARG A 190 0.96 32.86 -28.94
CA ARG A 190 1.65 32.33 -30.12
C ARG A 190 0.68 31.65 -31.06
N LYS A 191 1.01 31.64 -32.36
CA LYS A 191 0.22 30.89 -33.35
C LYS A 191 0.32 29.38 -33.11
N HIS A 192 1.48 28.92 -32.64
CA HIS A 192 1.71 27.57 -32.14
C HIS A 192 2.08 27.64 -30.66
N PRO A 193 1.12 27.54 -29.73
CA PRO A 193 1.38 27.72 -28.30
C PRO A 193 2.10 26.52 -27.65
N SER A 194 1.93 25.32 -28.21
CA SER A 194 2.52 24.08 -27.69
C SER A 194 3.98 23.92 -28.11
N LYS A 195 4.90 23.93 -27.14
CA LYS A 195 6.34 23.63 -27.38
C LYS A 195 6.59 22.19 -27.81
N TRP A 196 5.81 21.27 -27.24
CA TRP A 196 5.98 19.84 -27.43
C TRP A 196 4.79 19.28 -28.21
N ARG A 197 5.09 18.33 -29.09
CA ARG A 197 4.08 17.55 -29.80
C ARG A 197 4.35 16.06 -29.63
N SER A 198 3.29 15.27 -29.79
CA SER A 198 3.40 13.81 -29.79
C SER A 198 4.36 13.34 -30.89
N ALA A 199 5.30 12.45 -30.54
CA ALA A 199 6.27 11.93 -31.50
C ALA A 199 5.69 10.85 -32.41
N SER A 200 4.90 9.95 -31.83
CA SER A 200 4.43 8.68 -32.43
C SER A 200 2.90 8.54 -32.45
N SER A 201 2.19 9.09 -31.46
CA SER A 201 0.72 9.04 -31.36
C SER A 201 0.02 10.31 -31.88
N THR A 202 -1.32 10.29 -31.95
CA THR A 202 -2.13 11.47 -32.20
C THR A 202 -1.80 12.61 -31.24
N ASP A 203 -1.74 13.83 -31.76
CA ASP A 203 -1.43 15.01 -30.95
C ASP A 203 -2.55 15.30 -29.93
N PRO A 204 -2.26 15.45 -28.63
CA PRO A 204 -3.26 15.70 -27.60
C PRO A 204 -4.05 16.98 -27.83
N VAL A 205 -3.46 17.98 -28.51
CA VAL A 205 -4.18 19.22 -28.88
C VAL A 205 -5.32 18.94 -29.87
N ARG A 206 -5.21 17.87 -30.67
CA ARG A 206 -6.21 17.49 -31.66
C ARG A 206 -7.19 16.42 -31.17
N SER A 207 -6.76 15.60 -30.21
CA SER A 207 -7.61 14.53 -29.66
C SER A 207 -8.35 14.93 -28.39
N VAL A 208 -8.08 16.11 -27.82
CA VAL A 208 -8.80 16.61 -26.65
C VAL A 208 -10.29 16.79 -26.98
N ARG A 209 -11.15 16.34 -26.06
CA ARG A 209 -12.60 16.53 -26.14
C ARG A 209 -13.14 17.15 -24.86
N VAL A 210 -14.22 17.92 -24.98
CA VAL A 210 -15.02 18.35 -23.82
C VAL A 210 -15.86 17.15 -23.38
N VAL A 211 -15.60 16.64 -22.18
CA VAL A 211 -16.36 15.52 -21.60
C VAL A 211 -17.54 16.04 -20.80
N ASP A 212 -17.38 17.19 -20.16
CA ASP A 212 -18.41 17.81 -19.36
C ASP A 212 -18.34 19.33 -19.49
N HIS A 213 -19.51 19.96 -19.47
CA HIS A 213 -19.67 21.40 -19.53
C HIS A 213 -20.92 21.81 -18.76
N PHE A 214 -20.74 22.69 -17.78
CA PHE A 214 -21.83 23.30 -17.06
C PHE A 214 -21.51 24.74 -16.69
N THR A 215 -22.55 25.53 -16.45
CA THR A 215 -22.45 26.93 -16.07
C THR A 215 -23.06 27.11 -14.68
N ILE A 216 -22.30 27.77 -13.80
CA ILE A 216 -22.81 28.25 -12.51
C ILE A 216 -23.20 29.71 -12.73
N GLU A 217 -24.50 29.98 -12.65
CA GLU A 217 -25.03 31.34 -12.75
C GLU A 217 -24.60 32.17 -11.53
N ARG A 218 -24.34 33.45 -11.74
CA ARG A 218 -24.06 34.37 -10.65
C ARG A 218 -25.29 34.47 -9.73
N THR A 219 -25.09 34.25 -8.44
CA THR A 219 -26.10 34.55 -7.43
C THR A 219 -26.47 36.03 -7.50
N ARG A 220 -27.69 36.33 -7.96
CA ARG A 220 -28.24 37.68 -7.87
C ARG A 220 -28.59 37.95 -6.41
N THR A 221 -27.88 38.87 -5.76
CA THR A 221 -28.38 39.49 -4.55
C THR A 221 -29.67 40.23 -4.93
N PRO A 222 -30.81 39.99 -4.28
CA PRO A 222 -31.96 40.87 -4.49
C PRO A 222 -31.54 42.27 -4.06
N ASP A 223 -31.55 43.21 -5.00
CA ASP A 223 -31.19 44.59 -4.73
C ASP A 223 -32.02 45.14 -3.57
N MET A 224 -31.36 45.78 -2.60
CA MET A 224 -32.00 46.72 -1.69
C MET A 224 -32.82 47.69 -2.53
N GLU A 225 -34.14 47.72 -2.30
CA GLU A 225 -35.03 48.70 -2.90
C GLU A 225 -34.43 50.10 -2.74
N PRO A 226 -34.33 50.91 -3.81
CA PRO A 226 -34.03 52.31 -3.64
C PRO A 226 -35.21 52.93 -2.91
N SER A 227 -34.99 53.31 -1.64
CA SER A 227 -35.92 54.15 -0.89
C SER A 227 -36.13 55.45 -1.68
N SER A 228 -37.38 55.64 -2.10
CA SER A 228 -38.02 56.84 -2.65
C SER A 228 -37.52 58.16 -2.08
#